data_AF-A0A6P8EAY7-F1
#
_entry.id   AF-A0A6P8EAY7-F1
#
_cell.length_a   1.000
_cell.length_b   1.000
_cell.length_c   1.000
_cell.angle_alpha   90.00
_cell.angle_beta   90.00
_cell.angle_gamma   90.00
#
_symmetry.space_group_name_H-M   'P 1'
#
loop_
_entity.id
_entity.type
_entity.pdbx_description
1 polymer ?
#
loop_
_entity_poly.entity_id
_entity_poly.type
_entity_poly.pdbx_seq_one_letter_code
_entity_poly.pdbx_strand_id
1 'polypeptide(L)'
;MARQLPKRQEAHLNLYRQGTVRDLVEASKIYTTLYNVLDRDVANRTVKTQGSHTRNLCRVRQGLDLIRALFEQFLSSNDYSLKDAATTAYSRVCAPYHTWAIRTAVYMEMYTLLVCYYYFLIFITIFLYFILFS
;
A
#
# COMPACT_ATOMS: atom_id res chain seq x y z
N MET A 1 18.99 -29.72 11.31
CA MET A 1 19.07 -28.61 12.28
C MET A 1 18.69 -27.31 11.58
N ALA A 2 17.49 -26.76 11.85
CA ALA A 2 17.09 -25.48 11.27
C ALA A 2 17.88 -24.36 11.95
N ARG A 3 18.60 -23.55 11.16
CA ARG A 3 19.40 -22.42 11.65
C ARG A 3 18.43 -21.37 12.21
N GLN A 4 18.41 -21.16 13.54
CA GLN A 4 17.63 -20.08 14.13
C GLN A 4 18.14 -18.73 13.61
N LEU A 5 17.22 -17.91 13.12
CA LEU A 5 17.56 -16.57 12.63
C LEU A 5 17.83 -15.64 13.82
N PRO A 6 18.73 -14.66 13.70
CA PRO A 6 18.99 -13.70 14.76
C PRO A 6 17.69 -13.01 15.20
N LYS A 7 17.46 -12.81 16.50
CA LYS A 7 16.23 -12.19 17.04
C LYS A 7 15.84 -10.86 16.37
N ARG A 8 16.82 -10.06 15.93
CA ARG A 8 16.61 -8.82 15.18
C ARG A 8 16.04 -9.06 13.77
N GLN A 9 16.47 -10.14 13.14
CA GLN A 9 16.03 -10.57 11.81
C GLN A 9 14.66 -11.24 11.88
N GLU A 10 14.39 -12.01 12.95
CA GLU A 10 13.05 -12.52 13.24
C GLU A 10 12.05 -11.41 13.56
N ALA A 11 12.44 -10.38 14.32
CA ALA A 11 11.58 -9.22 14.57
C ALA A 11 11.27 -8.45 13.27
N HIS A 12 12.28 -8.25 12.41
CA HIS A 12 12.10 -7.66 11.07
C HIS A 12 11.18 -8.52 10.19
N LEU A 13 11.35 -9.85 10.22
CA LEU A 13 10.50 -10.81 9.50
C LEU A 13 9.08 -10.89 10.05
N ASN A 14 8.87 -10.73 11.36
CA ASN A 14 7.55 -10.74 11.99
C ASN A 14 6.80 -9.42 11.75
N LEU A 15 7.49 -8.28 11.78
CA LEU A 15 6.99 -6.98 11.31
C LEU A 15 6.65 -7.02 9.81
N TYR A 16 7.45 -7.74 9.01
CA TYR A 16 7.21 -7.97 7.57
C TYR A 16 6.06 -8.97 7.31
N ARG A 17 5.80 -9.90 8.23
CA ARG A 17 4.78 -10.96 8.11
C ARG A 17 3.39 -10.51 8.55
N GLN A 18 3.27 -9.46 9.36
CA GLN A 18 1.98 -8.81 9.61
C GLN A 18 1.68 -7.85 8.46
N GLY A 19 1.16 -8.40 7.35
CA GLY A 19 0.63 -7.58 6.28
C GLY A 19 -0.41 -6.60 6.81
N THR A 20 -0.36 -5.35 6.33
CA THR A 20 -1.20 -4.22 6.76
C THR A 20 -2.69 -4.58 6.95
N VAL A 21 -3.27 -5.37 6.04
CA VAL A 21 -4.67 -5.81 6.15
C VAL A 21 -4.86 -6.84 7.27
N ARG A 22 -3.93 -7.79 7.44
CA ARG A 22 -3.99 -8.80 8.50
C ARG A 22 -3.90 -8.17 9.89
N ASP A 23 -3.07 -7.14 10.04
CA ASP A 23 -2.99 -6.37 11.29
C ASP A 23 -4.34 -5.74 11.65
N LEU A 24 -5.02 -5.12 10.67
CA LEU A 24 -6.34 -4.53 10.89
C LEU A 24 -7.42 -5.58 11.16
N VAL A 25 -7.33 -6.77 10.55
CA VAL A 25 -8.22 -7.90 10.86
C VAL A 25 -8.08 -8.32 12.31
N GLU A 26 -6.86 -8.43 12.83
CA GLU A 26 -6.65 -8.73 14.26
C GLU A 26 -7.14 -7.59 15.16
N ALA A 27 -6.86 -6.33 14.79
CA ALA A 27 -7.34 -5.17 15.51
C ALA A 27 -8.88 -5.11 15.58
N SER A 28 -9.57 -5.54 14.52
CA SER A 28 -11.04 -5.54 14.47
C SER A 28 -11.71 -6.45 15.50
N LYS A 29 -10.98 -7.44 16.05
CA LYS A 29 -11.47 -8.31 17.13
C LYS A 29 -11.53 -7.59 18.48
N ILE A 30 -10.78 -6.49 18.62
CA ILE A 30 -10.62 -5.74 19.87
C ILE A 30 -11.34 -4.40 19.77
N TYR A 31 -11.21 -3.71 18.65
CA TYR A 31 -11.78 -2.39 18.42
C TYR A 31 -13.02 -2.49 17.53
N THR A 32 -14.14 -2.00 18.03
CA THR A 32 -15.44 -2.01 17.34
C THR A 32 -15.54 -1.00 16.19
N THR A 33 -14.75 0.08 16.21
CA THR A 33 -14.79 1.13 15.19
C THR A 33 -13.38 1.57 14.79
N LEU A 34 -13.25 2.14 13.58
CA LEU A 34 -11.99 2.76 13.15
C LEU A 34 -11.58 3.94 14.05
N TYR A 35 -12.55 4.65 14.63
CA TYR A 35 -12.28 5.73 15.60
C TYR A 35 -11.56 5.19 16.84
N ASN A 36 -11.99 4.05 17.37
CA ASN A 36 -11.35 3.43 18.55
C ASN A 36 -9.89 3.03 18.27
N VAL A 37 -9.60 2.58 17.05
CA VAL A 37 -8.24 2.27 16.59
C VAL A 37 -7.37 3.53 16.57
N LEU A 38 -7.90 4.62 16.03
CA LEU A 38 -7.21 5.91 15.96
C LEU A 38 -6.97 6.50 17.36
N ASP A 39 -7.99 6.54 18.19
CA ASP A 39 -7.94 7.11 19.53
C ASP A 39 -6.90 6.40 20.40
N ARG A 40 -6.77 5.08 20.26
CA ARG A 40 -5.75 4.30 20.94
C ARG A 40 -4.34 4.73 20.55
N ASP A 41 -4.06 4.84 19.27
CA ASP A 41 -2.73 5.24 18.78
C ASP A 41 -2.42 6.72 19.08
N VAL A 42 -3.44 7.59 19.09
CA VAL A 42 -3.30 8.99 19.51
C VAL A 42 -2.95 9.07 20.99
N ALA A 43 -3.70 8.37 21.85
CA ALA A 43 -3.46 8.32 23.29
C ALA A 43 -2.04 7.81 23.61
N ASN A 44 -1.56 6.82 22.85
CA ASN A 44 -0.23 6.25 23.01
C ASN A 44 0.88 7.02 22.28
N ARG A 45 0.54 8.06 21.50
CA ARG A 45 1.47 8.81 20.63
C ARG A 45 2.20 7.93 19.61
N THR A 46 1.56 6.84 19.16
CA THR A 46 2.11 5.84 18.23
C THR A 46 1.61 5.98 16.80
N VAL A 47 0.80 7.00 16.49
CA VAL A 47 0.17 7.21 15.17
C VAL A 47 1.11 7.00 13.97
N LYS A 48 2.33 7.53 14.02
CA LYS A 48 3.31 7.44 12.90
C LYS A 48 4.28 6.26 13.03
N THR A 49 4.26 5.55 14.15
CA THR A 49 5.19 4.48 14.47
C THR A 49 5.01 3.31 13.51
N GLN A 50 6.10 2.64 13.16
CA GLN A 50 6.04 1.45 12.32
C GLN A 50 5.25 0.34 13.00
N GLY A 51 4.30 -0.23 12.25
CA GLY A 51 3.40 -1.26 12.76
C GLY A 51 2.22 -0.73 13.57
N SER A 52 2.02 0.59 13.69
CA SER A 52 0.79 1.11 14.30
C SER A 52 -0.43 0.82 13.43
N HIS A 53 -1.57 0.58 14.07
CA HIS A 53 -2.81 0.29 13.38
C HIS A 53 -3.27 1.49 12.54
N THR A 54 -3.05 2.72 13.04
CA THR A 54 -3.37 3.96 12.33
C THR A 54 -2.56 4.10 11.05
N ARG A 55 -1.25 3.83 11.10
CA ARG A 55 -0.41 3.87 9.90
C ARG A 55 -0.84 2.82 8.89
N ASN A 56 -1.21 1.63 9.36
CA ASN A 56 -1.74 0.58 8.51
C ASN A 56 -3.10 0.95 7.88
N LEU A 57 -3.98 1.61 8.64
CA LEU A 57 -5.26 2.09 8.16
C LEU A 57 -5.08 3.17 7.06
N CYS A 58 -4.15 4.11 7.24
CA CYS A 58 -3.82 5.11 6.22
C CYS A 58 -3.36 4.46 4.91
N ARG A 59 -2.56 3.40 4.99
CA ARG A 59 -2.08 2.63 3.85
C ARG A 59 -3.21 1.90 3.11
N VAL A 60 -4.13 1.26 3.85
CA VAL A 60 -5.31 0.63 3.25
C VAL A 60 -6.20 1.67 2.57
N ARG A 61 -6.44 2.81 3.22
CA ARG A 61 -7.21 3.91 2.61
C ARG A 61 -6.59 4.38 1.30
N GLN A 62 -5.28 4.62 1.26
CA GLN A 62 -4.58 5.02 0.04
C GLN A 62 -4.69 3.97 -1.08
N GLY A 63 -4.62 2.68 -0.75
CA GLY A 63 -4.83 1.60 -1.72
C GLY A 63 -6.25 1.61 -2.31
N LEU A 64 -7.26 1.81 -1.47
CA LEU A 64 -8.66 1.93 -1.91
C LEU A 64 -8.89 3.16 -2.79
N ASP A 65 -8.30 4.30 -2.40
CA ASP A 65 -8.37 5.54 -3.19
C ASP A 65 -7.72 5.37 -4.58
N LEU A 66 -6.62 4.62 -4.66
CA LEU A 66 -5.96 4.32 -5.93
C LEU A 66 -6.82 3.42 -6.82
N ILE A 67 -7.41 2.35 -6.27
CA ILE A 67 -8.31 1.46 -6.99
C ILE A 67 -9.53 2.24 -7.50
N ARG A 68 -10.10 3.10 -6.65
CA ARG A 68 -11.20 3.98 -7.02
C ARG A 68 -10.81 4.89 -8.19
N ALA A 69 -9.71 5.63 -8.07
CA ALA A 69 -9.26 6.55 -9.10
C ALA A 69 -8.94 5.83 -10.41
N LEU A 70 -8.39 4.61 -10.35
CA LEU A 70 -8.13 3.78 -11.52
C LEU A 70 -9.42 3.47 -12.27
N PHE A 71 -10.45 2.98 -11.58
CA PHE A 71 -11.73 2.66 -12.20
C PHE A 71 -12.42 3.92 -12.73
N GLU A 72 -12.41 5.03 -11.97
CA GLU A 72 -12.95 6.31 -12.44
C GLU A 72 -12.28 6.76 -13.74
N GLN A 73 -10.95 6.71 -13.82
CA GLN A 73 -10.22 7.08 -15.05
C GLN A 73 -10.48 6.11 -16.20
N PHE A 74 -10.43 4.80 -15.92
CA PHE A 74 -10.62 3.76 -16.94
C PHE A 74 -12.01 3.82 -17.58
N LEU A 75 -13.06 3.99 -16.77
CA LEU A 75 -14.44 4.09 -17.24
C LEU A 75 -14.73 5.44 -17.92
N SER A 76 -13.97 6.49 -17.61
CA SER A 76 -14.13 7.81 -18.23
C SER A 76 -13.43 7.97 -19.57
N SER A 77 -12.48 7.09 -19.90
CA SER A 77 -11.70 7.17 -21.15
C SER A 77 -12.36 6.36 -22.26
N ASN A 78 -12.54 6.96 -23.44
CA ASN A 78 -13.09 6.26 -24.61
C ASN A 78 -12.13 5.20 -25.19
N ASP A 79 -10.84 5.35 -24.94
CA ASP A 79 -9.79 4.49 -25.50
C ASP A 79 -9.50 3.26 -24.63
N TYR A 80 -10.16 3.14 -23.46
CA TYR A 80 -9.96 2.06 -22.48
C TYR A 80 -8.49 1.72 -22.21
N SER A 81 -7.63 2.75 -22.23
CA SER A 81 -6.20 2.59 -21.98
C SER A 81 -5.97 2.39 -20.49
N LEU A 82 -5.75 1.13 -20.09
CA LEU A 82 -5.43 0.81 -18.70
C LEU A 82 -4.13 1.51 -18.25
N LYS A 83 -3.17 1.67 -19.17
CA LYS A 83 -1.92 2.38 -18.90
C LYS A 83 -2.20 3.81 -18.48
N ASP A 84 -2.95 4.57 -19.28
CA ASP A 84 -3.19 5.99 -19.00
C ASP A 84 -4.08 6.19 -17.77
N ALA A 85 -5.07 5.30 -17.58
CA ALA A 85 -5.88 5.28 -16.38
C ALA A 85 -5.04 5.03 -15.12
N ALA A 86 -4.12 4.05 -15.16
CA ALA A 86 -3.23 3.73 -14.05
C ALA A 86 -2.21 4.84 -13.78
N THR A 87 -1.61 5.41 -14.83
CA THR A 87 -0.66 6.52 -14.70
C THR A 87 -1.33 7.73 -14.09
N THR A 88 -2.55 8.05 -14.51
CA THR A 88 -3.31 9.18 -13.98
C THR A 88 -3.74 8.93 -12.52
N ALA A 89 -4.23 7.73 -12.20
CA ALA A 89 -4.62 7.36 -10.85
C ALA A 89 -3.43 7.40 -9.88
N TYR A 90 -2.28 6.85 -10.28
CA TYR A 90 -1.04 6.92 -9.50
C TYR A 90 -0.60 8.36 -9.22
N SER A 91 -0.60 9.19 -10.28
CA SER A 91 -0.16 10.59 -10.21
C SER A 91 -1.00 11.40 -9.22
N ARG A 92 -2.30 11.09 -9.13
CA ARG A 92 -3.23 11.78 -8.22
C ARG A 92 -3.13 11.28 -6.79
N VAL A 93 -3.12 9.95 -6.58
CA VAL A 93 -3.33 9.38 -5.24
C VAL A 93 -2.02 9.17 -4.50
N CYS A 94 -0.93 8.82 -5.20
CA CYS A 94 0.25 8.25 -4.55
C CYS A 94 1.54 9.02 -4.81
N ALA A 95 1.70 9.61 -6.00
CA ALA A 95 2.87 10.41 -6.33
C ALA A 95 3.20 11.53 -5.31
N PRO A 96 2.22 12.19 -4.66
CA PRO A 96 2.50 13.18 -3.60
C PRO A 96 3.24 12.61 -2.38
N TYR A 97 3.08 11.32 -2.10
CA TYR A 97 3.66 10.65 -0.93
C TYR A 97 4.95 9.88 -1.24
N HIS A 98 5.30 9.74 -2.53
CA HIS A 98 6.48 9.03 -2.98
C HIS A 98 7.65 9.97 -3.25
N THR A 99 8.87 9.48 -3.01
CA THR A 99 10.08 10.22 -3.39
C THR A 99 10.24 10.27 -4.90
N TRP A 100 11.07 11.19 -5.39
CA TRP A 100 11.37 11.29 -6.82
C TRP A 100 11.86 9.96 -7.40
N ALA A 101 12.74 9.24 -6.70
CA ALA A 101 13.26 7.95 -7.16
C ALA A 101 12.16 6.90 -7.34
N ILE A 102 11.20 6.84 -6.40
CA ILE A 102 10.06 5.91 -6.47
C ILE A 102 9.16 6.29 -7.65
N ARG A 103 8.87 7.58 -7.83
CA ARG A 103 8.06 8.05 -8.97
C ARG A 103 8.69 7.70 -10.30
N THR A 104 10.00 7.93 -10.45
CA THR A 104 10.74 7.62 -11.68
C THR A 104 10.72 6.13 -11.97
N ALA A 105 10.94 5.27 -10.97
CA ALA A 105 10.85 3.82 -11.14
C ALA A 105 9.46 3.38 -11.64
N VAL A 106 8.39 3.90 -11.01
CA VAL A 106 7.01 3.60 -11.39
C VAL A 106 6.71 4.06 -12.82
N TYR A 107 7.12 5.27 -13.22
CA TYR A 107 6.91 5.73 -14.59
C TYR A 107 7.70 4.91 -15.60
N MET A 108 8.98 4.62 -15.33
CA MET A 108 9.80 3.79 -16.21
C MET A 108 9.18 2.41 -16.40
N GLU A 109 8.63 1.81 -15.35
CA GLU A 109 7.90 0.54 -15.43
C GLU A 109 6.65 0.66 -16.31
N MET A 110 5.85 1.73 -16.15
CA MET A 110 4.67 1.99 -16.99
C MET A 110 5.01 2.20 -18.47
N TYR A 111 6.20 2.72 -18.80
CA TYR A 111 6.64 2.98 -20.18
C TYR A 111 7.36 1.80 -20.83
N THR A 112 8.00 0.91 -20.07
CA THR A 112 8.85 -0.17 -20.62
C THR A 112 8.10 -1.48 -20.90
N LEU A 113 6.83 -1.64 -20.51
CA LEU A 113 6.18 -2.96 -20.46
C LEU A 113 4.91 -3.03 -21.33
N LEU A 114 5.09 -3.50 -22.58
CA LEU A 114 4.05 -3.81 -23.58
C LEU A 114 3.46 -5.22 -23.35
N VAL A 115 2.45 -5.42 -22.48
CA VAL A 115 1.36 -6.45 -22.65
C VAL A 115 0.37 -6.49 -21.46
N CYS A 116 -0.91 -6.20 -21.72
CA CYS A 116 -1.91 -5.70 -20.76
C CYS A 116 -2.49 -6.60 -19.64
N TYR A 117 -2.06 -7.85 -19.40
CA TYR A 117 -2.77 -8.73 -18.43
C TYR A 117 -1.96 -9.15 -17.18
N TYR A 118 -0.64 -9.29 -17.25
CA TYR A 118 0.18 -9.73 -16.11
C TYR A 118 0.58 -8.57 -15.18
N TYR A 119 0.42 -7.32 -15.62
CA TYR A 119 0.91 -6.13 -14.89
C TYR A 119 -0.06 -5.52 -13.90
N PHE A 120 -1.38 -5.79 -13.97
CA PHE A 120 -2.27 -5.36 -12.89
C PHE A 120 -1.85 -5.99 -11.56
N LEU A 121 -1.42 -7.26 -11.61
CA LEU A 121 -0.87 -7.97 -10.46
C LEU A 121 0.52 -7.48 -10.05
N ILE A 122 1.42 -7.17 -10.99
CA ILE A 122 2.78 -6.67 -10.69
C ILE A 122 2.74 -5.24 -10.17
N PHE A 123 1.96 -4.36 -10.80
CA PHE A 123 1.73 -3.00 -10.33
C PHE A 123 1.12 -3.05 -8.93
N ILE A 124 0.04 -3.79 -8.70
CA ILE A 124 -0.53 -3.96 -7.36
C ILE A 124 0.46 -4.57 -6.37
N THR A 125 1.29 -5.54 -6.75
CA THR A 125 2.24 -6.17 -5.81
C THR A 125 3.44 -5.30 -5.48
N ILE A 126 3.98 -4.53 -6.42
CA ILE A 126 5.06 -3.56 -6.17
C ILE A 126 4.51 -2.33 -5.45
N PHE A 127 3.26 -1.93 -5.74
CA PHE A 127 2.55 -0.89 -5.01
C PHE A 127 2.23 -1.28 -3.58
N LEU A 128 1.74 -2.51 -3.38
CA LEU A 128 1.58 -3.11 -2.07
C LEU A 128 2.92 -3.17 -1.36
N TYR A 129 3.99 -3.56 -2.04
CA TYR A 129 5.33 -3.59 -1.47
C TYR A 129 5.79 -2.21 -1.01
N PHE A 130 5.59 -1.14 -1.79
CA PHE A 130 5.97 0.22 -1.42
C PHE A 130 5.06 0.87 -0.36
N ILE A 131 3.75 0.60 -0.42
CA ILE A 131 2.80 0.94 0.66
C ILE A 131 3.19 0.17 1.93
N LEU A 132 3.67 -1.07 1.85
CA LEU A 132 4.15 -1.85 2.99
C LEU A 132 5.50 -1.33 3.53
N PHE A 133 6.40 -0.82 2.68
CA PHE A 133 7.79 -0.48 3.03
C PHE A 133 8.14 0.98 3.34
N SER A 134 7.21 1.95 3.23
CA SER A 134 7.44 3.34 3.67
C SER A 134 6.81 3.67 5.02
#